data_AF-A0A915D8U5-F1
#
_entry.id   AF-A0A915D8U5-F1
#
_cell.length_a   1.000
_cell.length_b   1.000
_cell.length_c   1.000
_cell.angle_alpha   90.00
_cell.angle_beta   90.00
_cell.angle_gamma   90.00
#
_symmetry.space_group_name_H-M   'P 1'
#
loop_
_entity.id
_entity.type
_entity.pdbx_description
1 polymer ?
#
loop_
_entity_poly.entity_id
_entity_poly.type
_entity_poly.pdbx_seq_one_letter_code
_entity_poly.pdbx_strand_id
1 'polypeptide(L)'
;MPVKATFEKLTKRVVLSTIASFFDPLGLLTPTLLPAKSFLQDLWLSKIDWDEKVPEDLCKKMARDHAEKVRYELHGFSDASNKLSLQLSTCELARRQKLRQNFCLLK
;
A
#
# COMPACT_ATOMS: atom_id res chain seq x y z
N MET A 1 -23.69 -8.22 -0.84
CA MET A 1 -23.70 -8.62 -2.27
C MET A 1 -22.34 -8.32 -2.86
N PRO A 2 -21.74 -9.21 -3.67
CA PRO A 2 -20.45 -8.94 -4.29
C PRO A 2 -20.64 -7.94 -5.44
N VAL A 3 -20.11 -6.73 -5.28
CA VAL A 3 -20.11 -5.71 -6.33
C VAL A 3 -19.07 -6.10 -7.37
N LYS A 4 -19.47 -6.83 -8.42
CA LYS A 4 -18.66 -7.01 -9.63
C LYS A 4 -18.81 -5.75 -10.51
N ALA A 5 -17.95 -4.77 -10.30
CA ALA A 5 -17.86 -3.61 -11.19
C ALA A 5 -17.22 -4.06 -12.51
N THR A 6 -17.99 -4.07 -13.59
CA THR A 6 -17.46 -4.25 -14.96
C THR A 6 -17.03 -2.88 -15.50
N PHE A 7 -15.91 -2.83 -16.24
CA PHE A 7 -15.34 -1.56 -16.77
C PHE A 7 -16.34 -0.75 -17.63
N GLU A 8 -17.34 -1.40 -18.23
CA GLU A 8 -18.39 -0.74 -19.01
C GLU A 8 -19.37 0.11 -18.20
N LYS A 9 -19.51 -0.15 -16.89
CA LYS A 9 -20.43 0.54 -15.98
C LYS A 9 -19.70 1.24 -14.83
N LEU A 10 -18.45 1.62 -15.04
CA LEU A 10 -17.69 2.33 -14.02
C LEU A 10 -18.19 3.77 -13.92
N THR A 11 -19.04 4.02 -12.91
CA THR A 11 -19.53 5.36 -12.55
C THR A 11 -18.92 5.80 -11.21
N LYS A 12 -18.96 7.11 -10.93
CA LYS A 12 -18.49 7.68 -9.66
C LYS A 12 -19.12 7.01 -8.45
N ARG A 13 -20.41 6.68 -8.53
CA ARG A 13 -21.16 5.96 -7.48
C ARG A 13 -20.59 4.56 -7.22
N VAL A 14 -20.28 3.82 -8.28
CA VAL A 14 -19.72 2.47 -8.16
C VAL A 14 -18.33 2.53 -7.51
N VAL A 15 -17.46 3.44 -7.96
CA VAL A 15 -16.11 3.61 -7.40
C VAL A 15 -16.18 3.94 -5.90
N LEU A 16 -17.04 4.89 -5.51
CA LEU A 16 -17.22 5.25 -4.11
C LEU A 16 -17.74 4.07 -3.27
N SER A 17 -18.75 3.35 -3.76
CA SER A 17 -19.32 2.18 -3.09
C SER A 17 -18.28 1.07 -2.91
N THR A 18 -17.46 0.82 -3.94
CA THR A 18 -16.36 -0.14 -3.88
C THR A 18 -15.34 0.27 -2.82
N ILE A 19 -14.88 1.53 -2.79
CA ILE A 19 -13.93 2.00 -1.78
C ILE A 19 -14.52 1.90 -0.36
N ALA A 20 -15.78 2.29 -0.19
CA ALA A 20 -16.48 2.20 1.11
C ALA A 20 -16.70 0.76 1.59
N SER A 21 -16.73 -0.21 0.67
CA SER A 21 -16.85 -1.64 1.02
C SER A 21 -15.60 -2.21 1.69
N PHE A 22 -14.43 -1.58 1.52
CA PHE A 22 -13.18 -1.97 2.16
C PHE A 22 -13.09 -1.38 3.58
N PHE A 23 -14.02 -1.77 4.46
CA PHE A 23 -13.95 -1.44 5.87
C PHE A 23 -12.71 -2.08 6.50
N ASP A 24 -11.79 -1.25 7.00
CA ASP A 24 -10.51 -1.67 7.54
C ASP A 24 -10.38 -1.22 9.00
N PRO A 25 -10.78 -2.07 9.98
CA PRO A 25 -10.72 -1.72 11.39
C PRO A 25 -9.29 -1.64 11.93
N LEU A 26 -8.31 -2.22 11.23
CA LEU A 26 -6.91 -2.29 11.67
C LEU A 26 -5.98 -1.34 10.90
N GLY A 27 -6.46 -0.72 9.81
CA GLY A 27 -5.68 0.20 8.98
C GLY A 27 -4.62 -0.47 8.10
N LEU A 28 -4.58 -1.80 8.03
CA LEU A 28 -3.56 -2.56 7.29
C LEU A 28 -3.73 -2.49 5.76
N LEU A 29 -4.95 -2.24 5.29
CA LEU A 29 -5.28 -2.06 3.87
C LEU A 29 -5.14 -0.59 3.44
N THR A 30 -4.76 0.32 4.34
CA THR A 30 -4.51 1.72 4.02
C THR A 30 -3.58 1.89 2.80
N PRO A 31 -2.36 1.28 2.73
CA PRO A 31 -1.48 1.39 1.57
C PRO A 31 -2.14 1.00 0.23
N THR A 32 -2.92 -0.08 0.22
CA THR A 32 -3.66 -0.52 -0.97
C THR A 32 -4.87 0.35 -1.30
N LEU A 33 -5.49 0.99 -0.29
CA LEU A 33 -6.61 1.92 -0.48
C LEU A 33 -6.19 3.35 -0.83
N LEU A 34 -4.95 3.76 -0.54
CA LEU A 34 -4.44 5.11 -0.81
C LEU A 34 -4.53 5.49 -2.30
N PRO A 35 -4.11 4.66 -3.26
CA PRO A 35 -4.31 4.95 -4.68
C PRO A 35 -5.79 5.10 -5.06
N ALA A 36 -6.66 4.25 -4.50
CA ALA A 36 -8.09 4.32 -4.76
C ALA A 36 -8.72 5.61 -4.21
N LYS A 37 -8.32 6.05 -3.02
CA LYS A 37 -8.74 7.33 -2.43
C LYS A 37 -8.21 8.54 -3.23
N SER A 38 -6.99 8.47 -3.73
CA SER A 38 -6.40 9.49 -4.62
C SER A 38 -7.18 9.60 -5.92
N PHE A 39 -7.52 8.47 -6.53
CA PHE A 39 -8.34 8.44 -7.74
C PHE A 39 -9.75 8.97 -7.49
N LEU A 40 -10.34 8.66 -6.33
CA LEU A 40 -11.62 9.23 -5.94
C LEU A 40 -11.55 10.76 -5.87
N GLN A 41 -10.47 11.33 -5.32
CA GLN A 41 -10.26 12.78 -5.33
C GLN A 41 -10.19 13.36 -6.75
N ASP A 42 -9.47 12.70 -7.67
CA ASP A 42 -9.45 13.13 -9.07
C ASP A 42 -10.84 13.13 -9.72
N LEU A 43 -11.69 12.13 -9.40
CA LEU A 43 -13.09 12.08 -9.84
C LEU A 43 -13.97 13.20 -9.26
N TRP A 44 -13.61 13.73 -8.09
CA TRP A 44 -14.28 14.90 -7.54
C TRP A 44 -13.87 16.17 -8.27
N LEU A 45 -12.59 16.30 -8.61
CA LEU A 45 -12.05 17.46 -9.34
C LEU A 45 -12.55 17.51 -10.79
N SER A 46 -12.79 16.36 -11.42
CA SER A 46 -13.28 16.27 -12.80
C SER A 46 -14.75 16.65 -12.97
N LYS A 47 -15.47 16.99 -11.90
CA LYS A 47 -16.89 17.43 -11.91
C LYS A 47 -17.85 16.50 -12.67
N ILE A 48 -17.55 15.20 -12.70
CA ILE A 48 -18.39 14.18 -13.34
C ILE A 48 -19.60 13.91 -12.47
N ASP A 49 -20.75 13.67 -13.11
CA ASP A 49 -21.99 13.33 -12.44
C ASP A 49 -21.98 11.92 -11.82
N TRP A 50 -22.88 11.67 -10.87
CA TRP A 50 -22.85 10.43 -10.07
C TRP A 50 -23.00 9.14 -10.87
N ASP A 51 -23.82 9.20 -11.93
CA ASP A 51 -24.18 8.06 -12.78
C ASP A 51 -23.59 8.18 -14.20
N GLU A 52 -22.69 9.15 -14.41
CA GLU A 52 -21.96 9.34 -15.65
C GLU A 52 -20.73 8.41 -15.71
N LYS A 53 -20.39 7.95 -16.92
CA LYS A 53 -19.26 7.05 -17.16
C LYS A 53 -17.94 7.78 -16.92
N VAL A 54 -17.04 7.15 -16.17
CA VAL A 54 -15.71 7.72 -15.95
C VAL A 54 -14.95 7.81 -17.29
N PRO A 55 -14.36 8.98 -17.63
CA PRO A 55 -13.61 9.15 -18.85
C PRO A 55 -12.38 8.25 -18.86
N GLU A 56 -12.10 7.69 -20.03
CA GLU A 56 -11.07 6.65 -20.20
C GLU A 56 -9.67 7.15 -19.81
N ASP A 57 -9.41 8.44 -19.97
CA ASP A 57 -8.15 9.08 -19.58
C ASP A 57 -7.90 8.99 -18.07
N LEU A 58 -8.94 9.14 -17.26
CA LEU A 58 -8.85 8.99 -15.81
C LEU A 58 -8.65 7.53 -15.40
N CYS A 59 -9.29 6.59 -16.10
CA CYS A 59 -9.06 5.16 -15.90
C CYS A 59 -7.61 4.76 -16.24
N LYS A 60 -7.07 5.30 -17.34
CA LYS A 60 -5.65 5.09 -17.73
C LYS A 60 -4.71 5.69 -16.72
N LYS A 61 -5.02 6.89 -16.20
CA LYS A 61 -4.25 7.54 -15.12
C LYS A 61 -4.24 6.68 -13.87
N MET A 62 -5.40 6.20 -13.42
CA MET A 62 -5.50 5.30 -12.26
C MET A 62 -4.61 4.07 -12.42
N ALA A 63 -4.63 3.41 -13.59
CA ALA A 63 -3.81 2.22 -13.83
C ALA A 63 -2.30 2.50 -13.76
N ARG A 64 -1.84 3.66 -14.26
CA ARG A 64 -0.43 4.07 -14.19
C ARG A 64 -0.02 4.42 -12.76
N ASP A 65 -0.80 5.28 -12.10
CA ASP A 65 -0.51 5.77 -10.75
C ASP A 65 -0.52 4.63 -9.73
N HIS A 66 -1.38 3.63 -9.93
CA HIS A 66 -1.45 2.43 -9.09
C HIS A 66 -0.18 1.58 -9.21
N ALA A 67 0.30 1.35 -10.44
CA ALA A 67 1.51 0.58 -10.68
C ALA A 67 2.77 1.25 -10.09
N GLU A 68 2.81 2.58 -10.12
CA GLU A 68 3.91 3.36 -9.55
C GLU A 68 3.89 3.36 -8.01
N LYS A 69 2.74 3.66 -7.38
CA LYS A 69 2.64 3.69 -5.91
C LYS A 69 2.88 2.33 -5.26
N VAL A 70 2.32 1.26 -5.83
CA VAL A 70 2.56 -0.11 -5.34
C VAL A 70 4.05 -0.46 -5.41
N ARG A 71 4.76 0.01 -6.44
CA ARG A 71 6.21 -0.19 -6.57
C ARG A 71 7.00 0.51 -5.46
N TYR A 72 6.69 1.78 -5.16
CA TYR A 72 7.38 2.51 -4.09
C TYR A 72 7.11 1.90 -2.70
N GLU A 73 5.86 1.52 -2.41
CA GLU A 73 5.52 0.93 -1.12
C GLU A 73 6.13 -0.46 -0.93
N LEU A 74 6.07 -1.34 -1.94
CA LEU A 74 6.72 -2.66 -1.87
C LEU A 74 8.24 -2.56 -1.67
N HIS A 75 8.88 -1.58 -2.32
CA HIS A 75 10.31 -1.33 -2.10
C HIS A 75 10.57 -0.82 -0.67
N GLY A 76 9.72 0.05 -0.14
CA GLY A 76 9.80 0.52 1.24
C GLY A 76 9.65 -0.60 2.29
N PHE A 77 8.73 -1.55 2.06
CA PHE A 77 8.60 -2.72 2.93
C PHE A 77 9.81 -3.66 2.85
N SER A 78 10.34 -3.87 1.64
CA SER A 78 11.57 -4.65 1.42
C SER A 78 12.76 -4.02 2.15
N ASP A 79 12.96 -2.70 2.02
CA ASP A 79 14.06 -1.99 2.69
C ASP A 79 13.93 -2.00 4.21
N ALA A 80 12.72 -1.81 4.75
CA ALA A 80 12.46 -1.87 6.19
C ALA A 80 12.75 -3.28 6.75
N SER A 81 12.34 -4.33 6.03
CA SER A 81 12.61 -5.73 6.39
C SER A 81 14.10 -6.06 6.33
N ASN A 82 14.79 -5.61 5.28
CA ASN A 82 16.23 -5.80 5.11
C ASN A 82 16.99 -5.08 6.22
N LYS A 83 16.57 -3.87 6.60
CA LYS A 83 17.16 -3.09 7.69
C LYS A 83 16.97 -3.76 9.06
N LEU A 84 15.79 -4.33 9.31
CA LEU A 84 15.52 -5.10 10.53
C LEU A 84 16.37 -6.38 10.60
N SER A 85 16.53 -7.07 9.48
CA SER A 85 17.38 -8.27 9.36
C SER A 85 18.86 -7.97 9.61
N LEU A 86 19.34 -6.83 9.09
CA LEU A 86 20.69 -6.31 9.35
C LEU A 86 20.90 -5.93 10.83
N GLN A 87 19.91 -5.29 11.46
CA GLN A 87 19.98 -4.95 12.88
C GLN A 87 19.97 -6.17 13.81
N LEU A 88 19.16 -7.19 13.50
CA LEU A 88 19.12 -8.42 14.30
C LEU A 88 20.42 -9.21 14.18
N SER A 89 20.96 -9.35 12.97
CA SER A 89 22.23 -10.06 12.75
C SER A 89 23.43 -9.35 13.41
N THR A 90 23.48 -8.02 13.36
CA THR A 90 24.51 -7.24 14.05
C THR A 90 24.39 -7.32 15.58
N CYS A 91 23.18 -7.29 16.12
CA CYS A 91 22.93 -7.51 17.54
C CYS A 91 23.36 -8.92 18.00
N GLU A 92 23.08 -9.98 17.22
CA GLU A 92 23.53 -11.33 17.55
C GLU A 92 25.06 -11.48 17.53
N LEU A 93 25.73 -10.88 16.53
CA LEU A 93 27.19 -10.84 16.45
C LEU A 93 27.82 -10.10 17.63
N ALA A 94 27.27 -8.95 18.02
CA ALA A 94 27.73 -8.19 19.18
C ALA A 94 27.54 -8.98 20.49
N ARG A 95 26.41 -9.69 20.64
CA ARG A 95 26.12 -10.54 21.81
C ARG A 95 27.08 -11.74 21.88
N ARG A 96 27.42 -12.35 20.73
CA ARG A 96 28.40 -13.46 20.63
C ARG A 96 29.84 -13.01 20.92
N GLN A 97 30.25 -11.83 20.46
CA GLN A 97 31.57 -11.28 20.79
C GLN A 97 31.69 -10.95 22.27
N LYS A 98 30.63 -10.40 22.88
CA LYS A 98 30.63 -10.08 24.32
C LYS A 98 30.67 -11.33 25.19
N LEU A 99 30.00 -12.42 24.79
CA LEU A 99 30.13 -13.73 25.44
C LEU A 99 31.53 -14.33 25.27
N ARG A 100 32.19 -14.18 24.11
CA ARG A 100 33.59 -14.62 23.92
C ARG A 100 34.58 -13.84 24.77
N GLN A 101 34.43 -12.52 24.88
CA GLN A 101 35.32 -11.70 25.71
C GLN A 101 35.14 -12.00 27.20
N ASN A 102 33.91 -12.15 27.69
CA ASN A 102 33.68 -12.56 29.08
C ASN A 102 34.27 -13.95 29.38
N PHE A 103 34.22 -14.90 28.43
CA PHE A 103 34.84 -16.23 28.60
C PHE A 103 36.39 -16.18 28.56
N CYS A 104 36.99 -15.27 27.79
CA CYS A 104 38.45 -15.05 27.82
C CYS A 104 38.94 -14.34 29.10
N LEU A 105 38.08 -13.57 29.77
CA LEU A 105 38.40 -12.90 31.05
C LEU A 105 38.19 -13.80 32.29
N LEU A 106 37.64 -15.00 32.10
CA LEU A 106 37.38 -16.02 33.15
C LEU A 106 38.38 -17.19 33.13
N LYS A 107 39.45 -17.08 32.33
CA LYS A 107 40.66 -17.92 32.36
C LYS A 107 41.84 -17.09 32.83
#